data_AF-A0A1G2YHG9-F1
#
_entry.id   AF-A0A1G2YHG9-F1
#
_cell.length_a   1.000
_cell.length_b   1.000
_cell.length_c   1.000
_cell.angle_alpha   90.00
_cell.angle_beta   90.00
_cell.angle_gamma   90.00
#
_symmetry.space_group_name_H-M   'P 1'
#
loop_
_entity.id
_entity.type
_entity.pdbx_description
1 polymer ?
#
loop_
_entity_poly.entity_id
_entity_poly.type
_entity_poly.pdbx_seq_one_letter_code
_entity_poly.pdbx_strand_id
1 'polypeptide(L)'
;MENLQEQASTGSRINRASDDPATAYRVLGLNSQDTSLQNYIDNLFGVTQALEMASTTISNLATEFTETRTRITQITNGIYDEQGRFRIAEGINDILEQAVFLANTKYAEQYLFSGDDTNTAPYVAQKENGEIISVTYQGSSENQEVEVAPGLKSFSFYAGNDIFRSSNRGTPIFTGNTGAKAGTGTSNVTGDVWLTVTYDVDHYKLSIDDGASWVDVPAGGATNQAVTDSQTNKVLYVDSTEIDNTGIDKVSVTGTYNIFDILMSLRDTLRNDRVLPK
;
A
#
# COMPACT_ATOMS: atom_id res chain seq x y z
N MET A 1 27.90 -61.57 -23.43
CA MET A 1 28.21 -60.70 -24.59
C MET A 1 27.09 -59.67 -24.80
N GLU A 2 25.82 -60.07 -24.75
CA GLU A 2 24.66 -59.18 -24.89
C GLU A 2 24.67 -57.97 -23.92
N ASN A 3 24.88 -58.17 -22.62
CA ASN A 3 24.99 -57.06 -21.64
C ASN A 3 26.11 -56.05 -21.93
N LEU A 4 27.29 -56.50 -22.39
CA LEU A 4 28.40 -55.60 -22.71
C LEU A 4 28.13 -54.80 -23.99
N GLN A 5 27.39 -55.39 -24.93
CA GLN A 5 26.97 -54.74 -26.17
C GLN A 5 25.87 -53.70 -25.91
N GLU A 6 24.95 -53.99 -25.00
CA GLU A 6 23.92 -53.06 -24.52
C GLU A 6 24.53 -51.88 -23.72
N GLN A 7 25.50 -52.14 -22.82
CA GLN A 7 26.24 -51.10 -22.11
C GLN A 7 27.06 -50.20 -23.06
N ALA A 8 27.69 -50.79 -24.09
CA ALA A 8 28.41 -50.02 -25.11
C ALA A 8 27.48 -49.16 -25.98
N SER A 9 26.27 -49.65 -26.27
CA SER A 9 25.28 -48.93 -27.08
C SER A 9 24.58 -47.80 -26.31
N THR A 10 24.34 -47.98 -25.02
CA THR A 10 23.63 -47.01 -24.16
C THR A 10 24.57 -46.05 -23.45
N GLY A 11 25.85 -46.40 -23.33
CA GLY A 11 26.82 -45.70 -22.50
C GLY A 11 26.57 -45.84 -20.99
N SER A 12 25.54 -46.61 -20.58
CA SER A 12 25.16 -46.79 -19.18
C SER A 12 25.56 -48.17 -18.68
N ARG A 13 26.21 -48.20 -17.50
CA ARG A 13 26.60 -49.46 -16.84
C ARG A 13 25.40 -50.27 -16.34
N ILE A 14 24.27 -49.60 -16.06
CA ILE A 14 23.04 -50.22 -15.55
C ILE A 14 21.91 -49.77 -16.45
N ASN A 15 21.30 -50.72 -17.16
CA ASN A 15 20.18 -50.45 -18.06
C ASN A 15 18.84 -50.86 -17.43
N ARG A 16 18.86 -51.84 -16.52
CA ARG A 16 17.67 -52.32 -15.81
C ARG A 16 17.96 -52.42 -14.31
N ALA A 17 16.94 -52.15 -13.49
CA ALA A 17 17.06 -52.28 -12.04
C ALA A 17 17.39 -53.72 -11.58
N SER A 18 17.06 -54.73 -12.40
CA SER A 18 17.43 -56.13 -12.17
C SER A 18 18.93 -56.42 -12.30
N ASP A 19 19.68 -55.58 -13.03
CA ASP A 19 21.09 -55.84 -13.34
C ASP A 19 21.99 -55.59 -12.11
N ASP A 20 21.65 -54.58 -11.30
CA ASP A 20 22.25 -54.29 -10.00
C ASP A 20 21.24 -53.46 -9.16
N PRO A 21 20.38 -54.10 -8.36
CA PRO A 21 19.36 -53.40 -7.58
C PRO A 21 19.96 -52.36 -6.63
N ALA A 22 21.09 -52.65 -5.98
CA ALA A 22 21.69 -51.75 -5.00
C ALA A 22 22.22 -50.47 -5.66
N THR A 23 22.91 -50.60 -6.80
CA THR A 23 23.35 -49.42 -7.54
C THR A 23 22.19 -48.70 -8.22
N ALA A 24 21.17 -49.41 -8.71
CA ALA A 24 19.95 -48.80 -9.24
C ALA A 24 19.24 -47.92 -8.20
N TYR A 25 19.12 -48.36 -6.94
CA TYR A 25 18.59 -47.54 -5.84
C TYR A 25 19.44 -46.28 -5.60
N ARG A 26 20.77 -46.38 -5.67
CA ARG A 26 21.66 -45.21 -5.53
C ARG A 26 21.46 -44.22 -6.67
N VAL A 27 21.35 -44.70 -7.91
CA VAL A 27 21.08 -43.85 -9.08
C VAL A 27 19.74 -43.13 -8.95
N LEU A 28 18.68 -43.82 -8.52
CA LEU A 28 17.37 -43.21 -8.26
C LEU A 28 17.45 -42.12 -7.17
N GLY A 29 18.19 -42.39 -6.09
CA GLY A 29 18.43 -41.39 -5.04
C GLY A 29 19.17 -40.15 -5.56
N LEU A 30 20.21 -40.34 -6.38
CA LEU A 30 20.93 -39.23 -7.00
C LEU A 30 20.06 -38.45 -8.00
N ASN A 31 19.25 -39.13 -8.82
CA ASN A 31 18.33 -38.47 -9.74
C ASN A 31 17.26 -37.65 -9.00
N SER A 32 16.75 -38.17 -7.87
CA SER A 32 15.84 -37.42 -7.01
C SER A 32 16.52 -36.17 -6.42
N GLN A 33 17.78 -36.29 -5.98
CA GLN A 33 18.55 -35.15 -5.48
C GLN A 33 18.81 -34.11 -6.58
N ASP A 34 19.15 -34.57 -7.79
CA ASP A 34 19.37 -33.69 -8.95
C ASP A 34 18.09 -32.94 -9.34
N THR A 35 16.95 -33.63 -9.36
CA THR A 35 15.64 -32.99 -9.62
C THR A 35 15.30 -31.95 -8.55
N SER A 36 15.50 -32.27 -7.27
CA SER A 36 15.31 -31.30 -6.19
C SER A 36 16.23 -30.08 -6.33
N LEU A 37 17.50 -30.30 -6.69
CA LEU A 37 18.46 -29.24 -6.91
C LEU A 37 18.05 -28.34 -8.08
N GLN A 38 17.58 -28.92 -9.19
CA GLN A 38 17.07 -28.16 -10.34
C GLN A 38 15.87 -27.29 -9.93
N ASN A 39 14.89 -27.85 -9.20
CA ASN A 39 13.76 -27.06 -8.69
C ASN A 39 14.21 -25.90 -7.79
N TYR A 40 15.22 -26.10 -6.94
CA TYR A 40 15.76 -25.04 -6.10
C TYR A 40 16.45 -23.94 -6.91
N ILE A 41 17.19 -24.31 -7.97
CA ILE A 41 17.82 -23.35 -8.90
C ILE A 41 16.74 -22.54 -9.63
N ASP A 42 15.69 -23.19 -10.11
CA ASP A 42 14.58 -22.53 -10.79
C ASP A 42 13.83 -21.58 -9.85
N ASN A 43 13.59 -22.01 -8.60
CA ASN A 43 13.00 -21.17 -7.56
C ASN A 43 13.88 -19.95 -7.25
N LEU A 44 15.19 -20.14 -7.08
CA LEU A 44 16.14 -19.04 -6.84
C LEU A 44 16.15 -18.04 -8.00
N PHE A 45 16.11 -18.54 -9.23
CA PHE A 45 16.04 -17.70 -10.41
C PHE A 45 14.74 -16.88 -10.42
N GLY A 46 13.60 -17.52 -10.20
CA GLY A 46 12.30 -16.85 -10.12
C GLY A 46 12.24 -15.79 -9.03
N VAL A 47 12.68 -16.11 -7.81
CA VAL A 47 12.77 -15.17 -6.68
C VAL A 47 13.66 -13.99 -7.03
N THR A 48 14.85 -14.24 -7.61
CA THR A 48 15.78 -13.16 -7.96
C THR A 48 15.17 -12.20 -8.99
N GLN A 49 14.53 -12.74 -10.03
CA GLN A 49 13.87 -11.92 -11.06
C GLN A 49 12.68 -11.14 -10.50
N ALA A 50 11.88 -11.73 -9.62
CA ALA A 50 10.80 -11.04 -8.92
C ALA A 50 11.32 -9.87 -8.07
N LEU A 51 12.39 -10.09 -7.30
CA LEU A 51 13.03 -9.07 -6.47
C LEU A 51 13.64 -7.93 -7.30
N GLU A 52 14.32 -8.25 -8.41
CA GLU A 52 14.87 -7.24 -9.33
C GLU A 52 13.75 -6.37 -9.93
N MET A 53 12.64 -6.99 -10.33
CA MET A 53 11.48 -6.27 -10.85
C MET A 53 10.83 -5.40 -9.78
N ALA A 54 10.61 -5.93 -8.57
CA ALA A 54 10.06 -5.18 -7.45
C ALA A 54 10.94 -3.99 -7.08
N SER A 55 12.26 -4.18 -7.01
CA SER A 55 13.25 -3.12 -6.73
C SER A 55 13.22 -2.03 -7.81
N THR A 56 13.14 -2.41 -9.08
CA THR A 56 13.04 -1.45 -10.19
C THR A 56 11.75 -0.65 -10.10
N THR A 57 10.63 -1.30 -9.81
CA THR A 57 9.32 -0.65 -9.64
C THR A 57 9.31 0.33 -8.47
N ILE A 58 9.88 -0.04 -7.32
CA ILE A 58 10.01 0.84 -6.16
C ILE A 58 10.92 2.04 -6.48
N SER A 59 12.01 1.83 -7.23
CA SER A 59 12.92 2.90 -7.64
C SER A 59 12.23 3.90 -8.58
N ASN A 60 11.39 3.40 -9.50
CA ASN A 60 10.58 4.25 -10.37
C ASN A 60 9.59 5.08 -9.55
N LEU A 61 8.86 4.46 -8.62
CA LEU A 61 7.96 5.17 -7.70
C LEU A 61 8.69 6.26 -6.89
N ALA A 62 9.86 5.95 -6.34
CA ALA A 62 10.66 6.92 -5.59
C ALA A 62 11.09 8.13 -6.44
N THR A 63 11.33 7.92 -7.73
CA THR A 63 11.63 8.98 -8.70
C THR A 63 10.41 9.89 -8.89
N GLU A 64 9.23 9.32 -9.12
CA GLU A 64 7.96 10.08 -9.24
C GLU A 64 7.67 10.94 -7.99
N PHE A 65 7.95 10.41 -6.80
CA PHE A 65 7.83 11.18 -5.55
C PHE A 65 8.82 12.34 -5.45
N THR A 66 10.05 12.14 -5.92
CA THR A 66 11.07 13.20 -5.94
C THR A 66 10.68 14.31 -6.91
N GLU A 67 10.11 13.96 -8.07
CA GLU A 67 9.56 14.93 -9.02
C GLU A 67 8.38 15.70 -8.42
N THR A 68 7.44 15.00 -7.77
CA THR A 68 6.31 15.60 -7.06
C THR A 68 6.79 16.63 -6.03
N ARG A 69 7.76 16.26 -5.19
CA ARG A 69 8.35 17.16 -4.19
C ARG A 69 8.99 18.38 -4.82
N THR A 70 9.67 18.22 -5.94
CA THR A 70 10.30 19.32 -6.68
C THR A 70 9.25 20.30 -7.19
N ARG A 71 8.17 19.80 -7.81
CA ARG A 71 7.03 20.60 -8.29
C ARG A 71 6.36 21.39 -7.15
N ILE A 72 6.16 20.76 -6.00
CA ILE A 72 5.56 21.43 -4.83
C ILE A 72 6.47 22.51 -4.26
N THR A 73 7.77 22.23 -4.15
CA THR A 73 8.76 23.20 -3.62
C THR A 73 8.85 24.44 -4.50
N GLN A 74 8.67 24.28 -5.82
CA GLN A 74 8.59 25.42 -6.73
C GLN A 74 7.38 26.31 -6.41
N ILE A 75 6.20 25.72 -6.12
CA ILE A 75 4.99 26.46 -5.74
C ILE A 75 5.20 27.26 -4.45
N THR A 76 5.78 26.64 -3.41
CA THR A 76 5.98 27.32 -2.12
C THR A 76 6.95 28.51 -2.21
N ASN A 77 7.78 28.56 -3.25
CA ASN A 77 8.77 29.61 -3.47
C ASN A 77 8.33 30.68 -4.48
N GLY A 78 7.16 30.56 -5.12
CA GLY A 78 6.73 31.41 -6.23
C GLY A 78 5.30 31.92 -6.12
N ILE A 79 5.05 33.13 -6.62
CA ILE A 79 3.73 33.73 -6.79
C ILE A 79 3.00 32.99 -7.92
N TYR A 80 2.53 31.76 -7.68
CA TYR A 80 1.75 31.02 -8.66
C TYR A 80 0.29 31.47 -8.60
N ASP A 81 -0.24 31.84 -9.77
CA ASP A 81 -1.66 32.04 -9.97
C ASP A 81 -2.43 30.72 -9.81
N GLU A 82 -3.75 30.82 -9.70
CA GLU A 82 -4.64 29.68 -9.54
C GLU A 82 -4.48 28.64 -10.67
N GLN A 83 -4.25 29.11 -11.90
CA GLN A 83 -4.01 28.24 -13.05
C GLN A 83 -2.71 27.42 -12.92
N GLY A 84 -1.65 28.01 -12.38
CA GLY A 84 -0.39 27.33 -12.10
C GLY A 84 -0.55 26.20 -11.09
N ARG A 85 -1.31 26.43 -10.01
CA ARG A 85 -1.58 25.38 -9.02
C ARG A 85 -2.43 24.25 -9.60
N PHE A 86 -3.45 24.58 -10.38
CA PHE A 86 -4.31 23.58 -11.03
C PHE A 86 -3.51 22.66 -11.97
N ARG A 87 -2.63 23.23 -12.81
CA ARG A 87 -1.75 22.43 -13.70
C ARG A 87 -0.85 21.46 -12.94
N ILE A 88 -0.36 21.86 -11.76
CA ILE A 88 0.48 20.98 -10.95
C ILE A 88 -0.36 19.90 -10.28
N ALA A 89 -1.57 20.22 -9.83
CA ALA A 89 -2.51 19.23 -9.33
C ALA A 89 -2.82 18.16 -10.38
N GLU A 90 -3.02 18.53 -11.65
CA GLU A 90 -3.17 17.54 -12.74
C GLU A 90 -1.93 16.65 -12.87
N GLY A 91 -0.73 17.23 -12.83
CA GLY A 91 0.50 16.44 -12.84
C GLY A 91 0.65 15.49 -11.64
N ILE A 92 0.16 15.88 -10.45
CA ILE A 92 0.12 14.97 -9.29
C ILE A 92 -0.91 13.86 -9.50
N ASN A 93 -2.04 14.16 -10.14
CA ASN A 93 -3.03 13.15 -10.50
C ASN A 93 -2.44 12.11 -11.48
N ASP A 94 -1.68 12.54 -12.48
CA ASP A 94 -0.99 11.63 -13.41
C ASP A 94 0.02 10.73 -12.68
N ILE A 95 0.77 11.30 -11.74
CA ILE A 95 1.70 10.55 -10.89
C ILE A 95 0.97 9.55 -10.00
N LEU A 96 -0.20 9.89 -9.47
CA LEU A 96 -1.04 8.98 -8.69
C LEU A 96 -1.52 7.80 -9.52
N GLU A 97 -1.99 8.04 -10.75
CA GLU A 97 -2.38 6.98 -11.70
C GLU A 97 -1.19 6.05 -12.01
N GLN A 98 -0.03 6.64 -12.30
CA GLN A 98 1.20 5.89 -12.54
C GLN A 98 1.63 5.09 -11.30
N ALA A 99 1.47 5.65 -10.11
CA ALA A 99 1.83 4.98 -8.87
C ALA A 99 0.94 3.76 -8.61
N VAL A 100 -0.37 3.86 -8.84
CA VAL A 100 -1.31 2.73 -8.72
C VAL A 100 -1.00 1.67 -9.78
N PHE A 101 -0.65 2.08 -11.00
CA PHE A 101 -0.24 1.15 -12.05
C PHE A 101 1.01 0.37 -11.65
N LEU A 102 2.06 1.07 -11.19
CA LEU A 102 3.30 0.46 -10.72
C LEU A 102 3.07 -0.45 -9.51
N ALA A 103 2.24 -0.05 -8.55
CA ALA A 103 1.90 -0.86 -7.39
C ALA A 103 1.08 -2.13 -7.73
N ASN A 104 0.52 -2.21 -8.94
CA ASN A 104 -0.14 -3.39 -9.49
C ASN A 104 0.74 -4.12 -10.54
N THR A 105 2.06 -3.91 -10.52
CA THR A 105 2.99 -4.61 -11.44
C THR A 105 2.94 -6.12 -11.23
N LYS A 106 3.01 -6.86 -12.34
CA LYS A 106 3.04 -8.32 -12.36
C LYS A 106 4.41 -8.88 -12.75
N TYR A 107 4.76 -10.02 -12.19
CA TYR A 107 5.81 -10.91 -12.65
C TYR A 107 5.22 -12.31 -12.82
N ALA A 108 5.44 -12.95 -13.97
CA ALA A 108 4.88 -14.27 -14.28
C ALA A 108 3.36 -14.39 -13.99
N GLU A 109 2.57 -13.40 -14.45
CA GLU A 109 1.11 -13.26 -14.21
C GLU A 109 0.66 -12.99 -12.77
N GLN A 110 1.59 -12.99 -11.82
CA GLN A 110 1.35 -12.77 -10.40
C GLN A 110 1.68 -11.34 -9.99
N TYR A 111 0.87 -10.74 -9.10
CA TYR A 111 1.11 -9.39 -8.61
C TYR A 111 2.26 -9.35 -7.59
N LEU A 112 3.25 -8.47 -7.82
CA LEU A 112 4.47 -8.40 -6.99
C LEU A 112 4.22 -7.94 -5.55
N PHE A 113 3.16 -7.16 -5.35
CA PHE A 113 2.87 -6.45 -4.10
C PHE A 113 1.59 -6.96 -3.40
N SER A 114 1.08 -8.13 -3.78
CA SER A 114 -0.12 -8.72 -3.18
C SER A 114 0.17 -9.74 -2.08
N GLY A 115 1.43 -9.90 -1.69
CA GLY A 115 1.85 -10.91 -0.71
C GLY A 115 1.52 -12.32 -1.22
N ASP A 116 0.96 -13.15 -0.33
CA ASP A 116 0.59 -14.53 -0.65
C ASP A 116 -0.64 -14.66 -1.59
N ASP A 117 -1.50 -13.64 -1.69
CA ASP A 117 -2.63 -13.64 -2.63
C ASP A 117 -2.20 -13.11 -4.02
N THR A 118 -1.42 -13.91 -4.73
CA THR A 118 -0.73 -13.48 -5.96
C THR A 118 -1.63 -13.19 -7.16
N ASN A 119 -2.86 -13.68 -7.14
CA ASN A 119 -3.77 -13.68 -8.30
C ASN A 119 -4.75 -12.49 -8.30
N THR A 120 -4.83 -11.78 -7.18
CA THR A 120 -5.72 -10.63 -6.99
C THR A 120 -4.91 -9.34 -7.07
N ALA A 121 -5.41 -8.33 -7.81
CA ALA A 121 -4.76 -7.03 -7.86
C ALA A 121 -4.68 -6.43 -6.44
N PRO A 122 -3.50 -6.06 -5.93
CA PRO A 122 -3.34 -5.60 -4.56
C PRO A 122 -3.99 -4.24 -4.31
N TYR A 123 -4.03 -3.35 -5.30
CA TYR A 123 -4.53 -1.98 -5.15
C TYR A 123 -5.72 -1.72 -6.06
N VAL A 124 -6.85 -1.37 -5.47
CA VAL A 124 -8.07 -0.96 -6.19
C VAL A 124 -8.26 0.54 -6.02
N ALA A 125 -8.24 1.27 -7.14
CA ALA A 125 -8.56 2.68 -7.17
C ALA A 125 -10.05 2.88 -7.45
N GLN A 126 -10.71 3.70 -6.64
CA GLN A 126 -12.05 4.22 -6.93
C GLN A 126 -11.90 5.58 -7.59
N LYS A 127 -12.70 5.83 -8.64
CA LYS A 127 -12.67 7.08 -9.38
C LYS A 127 -14.03 7.78 -9.38
N GLU A 128 -14.01 9.10 -9.26
CA GLU A 128 -15.16 9.97 -9.47
C GLU A 128 -14.75 11.07 -10.46
N ASN A 129 -15.60 11.36 -11.45
CA ASN A 129 -15.30 12.33 -12.51
C ASN A 129 -13.96 12.11 -13.25
N GLY A 130 -13.47 10.87 -13.29
CA GLY A 130 -12.21 10.51 -13.93
C GLY A 130 -10.97 10.58 -13.02
N GLU A 131 -11.15 10.93 -11.75
CA GLU A 131 -10.05 11.16 -10.80
C GLU A 131 -10.09 10.15 -9.67
N ILE A 132 -8.93 9.71 -9.21
CA ILE A 132 -8.84 8.76 -8.09
C ILE A 132 -9.25 9.47 -6.79
N ILE A 133 -10.29 8.96 -6.13
CA ILE A 133 -10.79 9.46 -4.83
C ILE A 133 -10.36 8.58 -3.67
N SER A 134 -10.06 7.30 -3.93
CA SER A 134 -9.54 6.40 -2.91
C SER A 134 -8.72 5.28 -3.55
N VAL A 135 -7.74 4.75 -2.80
CA VAL A 135 -6.97 3.57 -3.17
C VAL A 135 -6.99 2.60 -1.99
N THR A 136 -7.52 1.40 -2.20
CA THR A 136 -7.66 0.38 -1.16
C THR A 136 -6.71 -0.78 -1.42
N TYR A 137 -5.95 -1.17 -0.40
CA TYR A 137 -5.19 -2.40 -0.42
C TYR A 137 -6.08 -3.60 -0.11
N GLN A 138 -6.04 -4.62 -0.96
CA GLN A 138 -6.81 -5.87 -0.81
C GLN A 138 -5.95 -7.13 -0.98
N GLY A 139 -4.62 -6.99 -0.98
CA GLY A 139 -3.70 -8.14 -0.97
C GLY A 139 -3.55 -8.78 0.42
N SER A 140 -2.73 -9.83 0.48
CA SER A 140 -2.40 -10.51 1.73
C SER A 140 -1.53 -9.65 2.65
N SER A 141 -1.70 -9.80 3.96
CA SER A 141 -0.76 -9.26 4.96
C SER A 141 0.51 -10.09 5.09
N GLU A 142 0.54 -11.29 4.53
CA GLU A 142 1.68 -12.20 4.59
C GLU A 142 2.47 -12.15 3.27
N ASN A 143 3.79 -12.20 3.38
CA ASN A 143 4.67 -12.32 2.23
C ASN A 143 4.61 -13.75 1.66
N GLN A 144 4.77 -13.89 0.34
CA GLN A 144 4.87 -15.20 -0.28
C GLN A 144 6.27 -15.78 -0.06
N GLU A 145 6.35 -16.98 0.50
CA GLU A 145 7.60 -17.71 0.69
C GLU A 145 7.79 -18.83 -0.35
N VAL A 146 9.00 -18.94 -0.88
CA VAL A 146 9.41 -20.03 -1.78
C VAL A 146 10.62 -20.75 -1.18
N GLU A 147 10.60 -22.08 -1.17
CA GLU A 147 11.75 -22.87 -0.71
C GLU A 147 12.87 -22.85 -1.76
N VAL A 148 14.04 -22.36 -1.37
CA VAL A 148 15.20 -22.11 -2.26
C VAL A 148 16.38 -23.04 -1.97
N ALA A 149 16.34 -23.74 -0.84
CA ALA A 149 17.24 -24.85 -0.50
C ALA A 149 16.57 -25.70 0.59
N PRO A 150 17.06 -26.90 0.90
CA PRO A 150 16.43 -27.78 1.90
C PRO A 150 16.23 -27.07 3.25
N GLY A 151 14.97 -26.82 3.61
CA GLY A 151 14.59 -26.14 4.85
C GLY A 151 14.89 -24.64 4.90
N LEU A 152 15.27 -24.03 3.77
CA LEU A 152 15.52 -22.59 3.63
C LEU A 152 14.50 -21.99 2.66
N LYS A 153 13.79 -20.96 3.14
CA LYS A 153 12.83 -20.20 2.34
C LYS A 153 13.30 -18.78 2.11
N SER A 154 12.85 -18.20 1.01
CA SER A 154 13.01 -16.78 0.68
C SER A 154 11.66 -16.17 0.34
N PHE A 155 11.50 -14.88 0.60
CA PHE A 155 10.34 -14.14 0.13
C PHE A 155 10.46 -13.87 -1.38
N SER A 156 9.39 -14.12 -2.13
CA SER A 156 9.30 -13.81 -3.56
C SER A 156 8.48 -12.55 -3.79
N PHE A 157 7.30 -12.47 -3.15
CA PHE A 157 6.40 -11.31 -3.23
C PHE A 157 6.10 -10.78 -1.83
N TYR A 158 5.96 -9.47 -1.74
CA TYR A 158 5.77 -8.77 -0.47
C TYR A 158 4.36 -8.23 -0.34
N ALA A 159 3.86 -8.14 0.89
CA ALA A 159 2.67 -7.41 1.20
C ALA A 159 2.89 -5.92 0.89
N GLY A 160 2.17 -5.36 -0.09
CA GLY A 160 2.31 -3.97 -0.50
C GLY A 160 2.08 -2.98 0.64
N ASN A 161 1.26 -3.32 1.64
CA ASN A 161 1.09 -2.51 2.84
C ASN A 161 2.38 -2.32 3.64
N ASP A 162 3.31 -3.28 3.63
CA ASP A 162 4.59 -3.15 4.33
C ASP A 162 5.57 -2.24 3.58
N ILE A 163 5.34 -2.04 2.28
CA ILE A 163 6.20 -1.23 1.40
C ILE A 163 5.67 0.20 1.25
N PHE A 164 4.36 0.34 1.00
CA PHE A 164 3.75 1.58 0.54
C PHE A 164 3.00 2.35 1.64
N ARG A 165 2.96 1.81 2.86
CA ARG A 165 2.28 2.42 4.00
C ARG A 165 3.17 2.42 5.23
N SER A 166 3.10 3.50 6.00
CA SER A 166 3.60 3.55 7.36
C SER A 166 2.49 3.18 8.35
N SER A 167 2.83 2.37 9.36
CA SER A 167 1.89 1.91 10.40
C SER A 167 2.28 2.36 11.82
N ASN A 168 3.19 3.34 11.93
CA ASN A 168 3.63 3.92 13.21
C ASN A 168 2.66 5.01 13.69
N ARG A 169 1.44 4.61 14.02
CA ARG A 169 0.36 5.53 14.41
C ARG A 169 0.73 6.36 15.64
N GLY A 170 0.80 7.68 15.46
CA GLY A 170 0.85 8.66 16.54
C GLY A 170 -0.54 9.18 16.93
N THR A 171 -0.58 9.97 18.00
CA THR A 171 -1.79 10.70 18.41
C THR A 171 -2.21 11.69 17.31
N PRO A 172 -3.50 11.77 16.94
CA PRO A 172 -3.97 12.74 15.96
C PRO A 172 -3.68 14.18 16.40
N ILE A 173 -3.16 14.99 15.50
CA ILE A 173 -2.85 16.41 15.72
C ILE A 173 -3.90 17.24 15.00
N PHE A 174 -4.61 18.09 15.74
CA PHE A 174 -5.63 18.99 15.22
C PHE A 174 -5.01 20.35 14.96
N THR A 175 -5.18 20.86 13.74
CA THR A 175 -4.69 22.16 13.30
C THR A 175 -5.88 22.98 12.81
N GLY A 176 -6.30 23.93 13.62
CA GLY A 176 -7.39 24.85 13.31
C GLY A 176 -7.87 25.55 14.58
N ASN A 177 -9.01 26.23 14.49
CA ASN A 177 -9.48 27.17 15.51
C ASN A 177 -10.81 26.74 16.14
N THR A 178 -11.32 25.53 15.86
CA THR A 178 -12.62 25.11 16.41
C THR A 178 -12.56 24.76 17.89
N GLY A 179 -11.37 24.48 18.43
CA GLY A 179 -11.17 24.00 19.79
C GLY A 179 -11.18 22.47 19.94
N ALA A 180 -11.43 21.74 18.84
CA ALA A 180 -11.41 20.28 18.82
C ALA A 180 -10.01 19.71 19.14
N LYS A 181 -9.98 18.64 19.94
CA LYS A 181 -8.75 17.92 20.31
C LYS A 181 -8.88 16.41 20.09
N ALA A 182 -7.78 15.68 20.23
CA ALA A 182 -7.81 14.22 20.19
C ALA A 182 -8.59 13.66 21.38
N GLY A 183 -9.60 12.83 21.08
CA GLY A 183 -10.35 12.11 22.11
C GLY A 183 -9.52 11.02 22.78
N THR A 184 -10.04 10.47 23.89
CA THR A 184 -9.34 9.40 24.63
C THR A 184 -9.35 8.04 23.93
N GLY A 185 -10.18 7.85 22.90
CA GLY A 185 -10.29 6.64 22.10
C GLY A 185 -9.20 6.50 21.04
N THR A 186 -9.05 5.30 20.49
CA THR A 186 -8.08 5.03 19.41
C THR A 186 -8.71 5.24 18.05
N SER A 187 -8.42 6.38 17.42
CA SER A 187 -8.84 6.68 16.05
C SER A 187 -8.20 5.70 15.06
N ASN A 188 -8.96 5.25 14.05
CA ASN A 188 -8.47 4.36 12.99
C ASN A 188 -8.32 5.07 11.63
N VAL A 189 -8.73 6.35 11.52
CA VAL A 189 -8.43 7.23 10.38
C VAL A 189 -6.94 7.27 10.05
N THR A 190 -6.57 7.53 8.80
CA THR A 190 -5.18 7.49 8.32
C THR A 190 -4.82 8.77 7.58
N GLY A 191 -3.55 9.16 7.64
CA GLY A 191 -3.04 10.34 6.95
C GLY A 191 -3.66 11.64 7.46
N ASP A 192 -4.09 12.50 6.54
CA ASP A 192 -4.74 13.76 6.84
C ASP A 192 -6.26 13.63 6.61
N VAL A 193 -7.05 14.02 7.61
CA VAL A 193 -8.52 14.05 7.57
C VAL A 193 -8.97 15.47 7.92
N TRP A 194 -10.07 15.93 7.32
CA TRP A 194 -10.63 17.25 7.62
C TRP A 194 -11.83 17.09 8.54
N LEU A 195 -11.75 17.68 9.73
CA LEU A 195 -12.87 17.76 10.66
C LEU A 195 -13.65 19.04 10.37
N THR A 196 -14.90 18.90 9.94
CA THR A 196 -15.83 20.03 9.82
C THR A 196 -16.66 20.15 11.08
N VAL A 197 -16.62 21.33 11.70
CA VAL A 197 -17.41 21.70 12.87
C VAL A 197 -18.43 22.76 12.46
N THR A 198 -19.72 22.43 12.56
CA THR A 198 -20.81 23.38 12.34
C THR A 198 -21.60 23.57 13.62
N TYR A 199 -22.42 24.61 13.65
CA TYR A 199 -23.33 24.89 14.75
C TYR A 199 -24.75 24.96 14.16
N ASP A 200 -25.62 24.08 14.64
CA ASP A 200 -27.05 24.13 14.31
C ASP A 200 -27.78 24.98 15.36
N VAL A 201 -29.10 24.87 15.51
CA VAL A 201 -29.88 25.75 16.39
C VAL A 201 -29.35 25.76 17.84
N ASP A 202 -28.98 24.61 18.42
CA ASP A 202 -28.67 24.48 19.86
C ASP A 202 -27.37 23.72 20.19
N HIS A 203 -26.65 23.17 19.22
CA HIS A 203 -25.45 22.35 19.46
C HIS A 203 -24.50 22.32 18.28
N TYR A 204 -23.23 22.04 18.57
CA TYR A 204 -22.22 21.77 17.54
C TYR A 204 -22.43 20.40 16.92
N LYS A 205 -22.00 20.27 15.66
CA LYS A 205 -22.03 19.02 14.89
C LYS A 205 -20.69 18.80 14.21
N LEU A 206 -20.25 17.54 14.18
CA LEU A 206 -18.96 17.12 13.65
C LEU A 206 -19.13 16.23 12.42
N SER A 207 -18.30 16.42 11.39
CA SER A 207 -18.23 15.56 10.21
C SER A 207 -16.77 15.38 9.78
N ILE A 208 -16.43 14.18 9.28
CA ILE A 208 -15.13 13.88 8.65
C ILE A 208 -15.27 13.40 7.19
N ASP A 209 -16.47 13.47 6.63
CA ASP A 209 -16.83 13.02 5.29
C ASP A 209 -17.51 14.15 4.48
N ASP A 210 -16.98 15.36 4.64
CA ASP A 210 -17.42 16.59 3.93
C ASP A 210 -18.93 16.86 4.07
N GLY A 211 -19.48 16.54 5.24
CA GLY A 211 -20.87 16.76 5.59
C GLY A 211 -21.85 15.68 5.12
N ALA A 212 -21.37 14.57 4.56
CA ALA A 212 -22.20 13.43 4.19
C ALA A 212 -22.87 12.78 5.43
N SER A 213 -22.17 12.75 6.56
CA SER A 213 -22.72 12.35 7.86
C SER A 213 -22.29 13.30 8.98
N TRP A 214 -23.10 13.36 10.05
CA TRP A 214 -22.91 14.28 11.17
C TRP A 214 -23.08 13.59 12.51
N VAL A 215 -22.29 14.02 13.50
CA VAL A 215 -22.39 13.59 14.89
C VAL A 215 -22.64 14.81 15.78
N ASP A 216 -23.72 14.76 16.56
CA ASP A 216 -24.10 15.84 17.46
C ASP A 216 -23.19 15.86 18.69
N VAL A 217 -22.72 17.05 19.07
CA VAL A 217 -21.93 17.28 20.29
C VAL A 217 -22.89 17.46 21.47
N PRO A 218 -22.76 16.67 22.56
CA PRO A 218 -23.62 16.83 23.72
C PRO A 218 -23.39 18.17 24.43
N ALA A 219 -24.36 18.62 25.22
CA ALA A 219 -24.23 19.84 26.00
C ALA A 219 -23.02 19.76 26.97
N GLY A 220 -22.11 20.73 26.88
CA GLY A 220 -20.83 20.73 27.63
C GLY A 220 -19.71 19.90 26.99
N GLY A 221 -19.97 19.30 25.83
CA GLY A 221 -19.02 18.46 25.09
C GLY A 221 -18.78 17.09 25.71
N ALA A 222 -17.96 16.30 25.04
CA ALA A 222 -17.54 14.97 25.48
C ALA A 222 -16.04 14.81 25.26
N THR A 223 -15.33 14.22 26.22
CA THR A 223 -13.88 13.95 26.09
C THR A 223 -13.56 12.90 25.03
N ASN A 224 -14.59 12.23 24.48
CA ASN A 224 -14.42 11.13 23.54
C ASN A 224 -15.66 10.90 22.66
N GLN A 225 -15.87 11.78 21.68
CA GLN A 225 -16.91 11.65 20.66
C GLN A 225 -16.38 10.85 19.47
N ALA A 226 -17.08 9.79 19.05
CA ALA A 226 -16.74 9.04 17.84
C ALA A 226 -17.37 9.70 16.61
N VAL A 227 -16.56 10.20 15.68
CA VAL A 227 -16.99 10.75 14.39
C VAL A 227 -16.61 9.75 13.30
N THR A 228 -17.59 9.23 12.57
CA THR A 228 -17.39 8.13 11.61
C THR A 228 -17.59 8.64 10.19
N ASP A 229 -16.66 8.32 9.31
CA ASP A 229 -16.79 8.49 7.87
C ASP A 229 -17.76 7.43 7.34
N SER A 230 -18.88 7.87 6.78
CA SER A 230 -19.95 6.99 6.31
C SER A 230 -19.57 6.13 5.09
N GLN A 231 -18.54 6.53 4.33
CA GLN A 231 -18.08 5.82 3.13
C GLN A 231 -17.02 4.78 3.47
N THR A 232 -16.09 5.14 4.36
CA THR A 232 -14.94 4.29 4.69
C THR A 232 -15.09 3.51 6.00
N ASN A 233 -16.10 3.82 6.82
CA ASN A 233 -16.27 3.33 8.19
C ASN A 233 -15.07 3.64 9.11
N LYS A 234 -14.21 4.59 8.72
CA LYS A 234 -13.12 5.06 9.57
C LYS A 234 -13.68 6.00 10.64
N VAL A 235 -13.14 5.91 11.85
CA VAL A 235 -13.56 6.64 13.04
C VAL A 235 -12.42 7.53 13.53
N LEU A 236 -12.75 8.80 13.75
CA LEU A 236 -11.95 9.77 14.47
C LEU A 236 -12.58 10.00 15.85
N TYR A 237 -11.83 9.78 16.92
CA TYR A 237 -12.24 10.17 18.26
C TYR A 237 -11.82 11.61 18.55
N VAL A 238 -12.78 12.44 18.92
CA VAL A 238 -12.63 13.88 19.14
C VAL A 238 -13.02 14.21 20.59
N ASP A 239 -12.17 14.96 21.28
CA ASP A 239 -12.56 15.68 22.48
C ASP A 239 -13.22 16.99 22.06
N SER A 240 -14.51 17.10 22.35
CA SER A 240 -15.37 18.21 21.97
C SER A 240 -15.65 19.18 23.13
N THR A 241 -15.02 18.99 24.30
CA THR A 241 -15.28 19.80 25.51
C THR A 241 -14.83 21.26 25.37
N GLU A 242 -13.85 21.53 24.51
CA GLU A 242 -13.31 22.86 24.24
C GLU A 242 -13.76 23.46 22.91
N ILE A 243 -14.73 22.82 22.21
CA ILE A 243 -15.24 23.38 20.96
C ILE A 243 -16.05 24.65 21.22
N ASP A 244 -15.62 25.76 20.65
CA ASP A 244 -16.21 27.09 20.84
C ASP A 244 -16.44 27.87 19.53
N ASN A 245 -15.99 27.34 18.40
CA ASN A 245 -16.13 27.97 17.08
C ASN A 245 -16.48 26.96 16.00
N THR A 246 -17.23 27.42 14.98
CA THR A 246 -17.42 26.66 13.73
C THR A 246 -16.19 26.82 12.83
N GLY A 247 -15.87 25.80 12.05
CA GLY A 247 -14.72 25.86 11.15
C GLY A 247 -14.34 24.49 10.62
N ILE A 248 -13.19 24.45 9.95
CA ILE A 248 -12.59 23.22 9.43
C ILE A 248 -11.20 23.10 10.04
N ASP A 249 -10.96 21.99 10.74
CA ASP A 249 -9.68 21.67 11.33
C ASP A 249 -9.01 20.54 10.53
N LYS A 250 -7.73 20.71 10.21
CA LYS A 250 -6.92 19.62 9.65
C LYS A 250 -6.50 18.68 10.77
N VAL A 251 -6.81 17.39 10.62
CA VAL A 251 -6.44 16.35 11.57
C VAL A 251 -5.39 15.44 10.94
N SER A 252 -4.16 15.50 11.44
CA SER A 252 -3.04 14.72 10.93
C SER A 252 -2.73 13.55 11.87
N VAL A 253 -2.88 12.32 11.36
CA VAL A 253 -2.55 11.09 12.07
C VAL A 253 -1.15 10.65 11.66
N THR A 254 -0.16 11.16 12.41
CA THR A 254 1.26 10.91 12.10
C THR A 254 1.59 9.42 12.02
N GLY A 255 2.49 9.08 11.08
CA GLY A 255 2.99 7.72 10.86
C GLY A 255 1.94 6.72 10.35
N THR A 256 0.79 7.17 9.84
CA THR A 256 -0.20 6.31 9.16
C THR A 256 -0.37 6.58 7.67
N TYR A 257 0.50 7.43 7.11
CA TYR A 257 0.44 7.81 5.71
C TYR A 257 0.73 6.60 4.81
N ASN A 258 -0.07 6.48 3.75
CA ASN A 258 0.30 5.70 2.59
C ASN A 258 0.59 6.63 1.41
N ILE A 259 1.38 6.15 0.45
CA ILE A 259 1.85 6.97 -0.67
C ILE A 259 0.70 7.54 -1.52
N PHE A 260 -0.41 6.82 -1.66
CA PHE A 260 -1.57 7.24 -2.45
C PHE A 260 -2.36 8.34 -1.75
N ASP A 261 -2.63 8.18 -0.45
CA ASP A 261 -3.28 9.21 0.38
C ASP A 261 -2.49 10.52 0.38
N ILE A 262 -1.15 10.44 0.39
CA ILE A 262 -0.29 11.63 0.29
C ILE A 262 -0.49 12.34 -1.05
N LEU A 263 -0.41 11.62 -2.17
CA LEU A 263 -0.57 12.22 -3.51
C LEU A 263 -1.98 12.82 -3.70
N MET A 264 -3.02 12.10 -3.27
CA MET A 264 -4.41 12.60 -3.30
C MET A 264 -4.55 13.88 -2.47
N SER A 265 -4.07 13.87 -1.21
CA SER A 265 -4.13 15.03 -0.32
C SER A 265 -3.40 16.24 -0.91
N LEU A 266 -2.24 16.03 -1.54
CA LEU A 266 -1.47 17.08 -2.21
C LEU A 266 -2.21 17.67 -3.41
N ARG A 267 -2.77 16.82 -4.29
CA ARG A 267 -3.59 17.25 -5.43
C ARG A 267 -4.75 18.13 -4.96
N ASP A 268 -5.53 17.63 -4.01
CA ASP A 268 -6.76 18.29 -3.53
C ASP A 268 -6.43 19.62 -2.82
N THR A 269 -5.32 19.65 -2.06
CA THR A 269 -4.82 20.88 -1.44
C THR A 269 -4.46 21.94 -2.49
N LEU A 270 -3.82 21.54 -3.59
CA LEU A 270 -3.41 22.49 -4.64
C LEU A 270 -4.59 23.07 -5.42
N ARG A 271 -5.66 22.29 -5.62
CA ARG A 271 -6.88 22.75 -6.26
C ARG A 271 -7.72 23.67 -5.38
N ASN A 272 -7.41 23.72 -4.08
CA ASN A 272 -8.15 24.51 -3.11
C ASN A 272 -9.64 24.14 -3.07
N ASP A 273 -9.96 22.87 -3.31
CA ASP A 273 -11.34 22.38 -3.30
C ASP A 273 -12.01 22.50 -1.92
N ARG A 274 -11.24 22.83 -0.88
CA ARG A 274 -11.68 22.89 0.53
C ARG A 274 -11.64 24.28 1.18
N VAL A 275 -11.43 25.37 0.42
CA VAL A 275 -11.39 26.75 0.94
C VAL A 275 -10.42 26.88 2.13
N LEU A 276 -9.15 26.53 1.92
CA LEU A 276 -8.13 26.79 2.94
C LEU A 276 -7.89 28.31 3.03
N PRO A 277 -7.75 28.88 4.24
CA PRO A 277 -7.47 30.30 4.38
C PRO A 277 -6.20 30.65 3.61
N LYS A 278 -6.29 31.74 2.83
CA LYS A 278 -5.17 32.31 2.06
C LYS A 278 -4.10 32.89 2.98
#